data_AF-A0A9E3FU09-F1
#
_entry.id   AF-A0A9E3FU09-F1
#
_cell.length_a   1.000
_cell.length_b   1.000
_cell.length_c   1.000
_cell.angle_alpha   90.00
_cell.angle_beta   90.00
_cell.angle_gamma   90.00
#
_symmetry.space_group_name_H-M   'P 1'
#
loop_
_entity.id
_entity.type
_entity.pdbx_description
1 polymer ?
#
loop_
_entity_poly.entity_id
_entity_poly.type
_entity_poly.pdbx_seq_one_letter_code
_entity_poly.pdbx_strand_id
1 'polypeptide(L)'
;MSSNSEDLHSAALAYHRLPKPGKLEIQATKPLANQRDLALAYSPGVAAACTEIAKEPGVAASLTARANLVAVVSNGTAVLGLGNIGPLASKPVMEGKAVLFKKFAGIDVFDIEIAADTIDRVVETVAALEPTFGGINLEDIKGPECFEIEARLKERMKIPVFHDDQHGTAIIVGAAITNALHLNGKKLSEVKIVCSGAGAAAIACLNLLVSMGAQRKNIWVCDIEGLVYQGRTTLMDPWKGAYAQQTDKRKLADVIGGADIFLGLSAPNVLTQDMVRQMGDGPLVMALANPVPEIMPDDARAARPDAMICTGRSDFPNQVNNVLCFPFIFRGALDVGA
;
A
#
# COMPACT_ATOMS: atom_id res chain seq x y z
N MET A 1 -7.57 -10.24 -29.37
CA MET A 1 -7.53 -9.52 -28.08
C MET A 1 -6.09 -9.07 -27.69
N SER A 2 -5.11 -9.05 -28.61
CA SER A 2 -3.71 -8.68 -28.27
C SER A 2 -3.32 -7.22 -28.54
N SER A 3 -4.07 -6.45 -29.35
CA SER A 3 -3.66 -5.09 -29.74
C SER A 3 -3.67 -4.09 -28.57
N ASN A 4 -4.71 -4.11 -27.72
CA ASN A 4 -4.82 -3.15 -26.61
C ASN A 4 -3.72 -3.28 -25.55
N SER A 5 -3.13 -4.47 -25.39
CA SER A 5 -2.08 -4.71 -24.39
C SER A 5 -0.72 -4.22 -24.86
N GLU A 6 -0.39 -4.44 -26.14
CA GLU A 6 0.85 -3.93 -26.75
C GLU A 6 0.83 -2.41 -26.92
N ASP A 7 -0.33 -1.85 -27.27
CA ASP A 7 -0.53 -0.40 -27.35
C ASP A 7 -0.37 0.26 -25.97
N LEU A 8 -0.95 -0.32 -24.91
CA LEU A 8 -0.81 0.19 -23.54
C LEU A 8 0.63 0.09 -23.04
N HIS A 9 1.33 -1.01 -23.33
CA HIS A 9 2.73 -1.17 -22.95
C HIS A 9 3.61 -0.10 -23.60
N SER A 10 3.44 0.10 -24.92
CA SER A 10 4.18 1.11 -25.67
C SER A 10 3.86 2.53 -25.20
N ALA A 11 2.59 2.82 -24.91
CA ALA A 11 2.15 4.10 -24.36
C ALA A 11 2.75 4.36 -22.96
N ALA A 12 2.79 3.35 -22.07
CA ALA A 12 3.41 3.49 -20.76
C ALA A 12 4.91 3.78 -20.87
N LEU A 13 5.64 3.08 -21.74
CA LEU A 13 7.06 3.36 -21.97
C LEU A 13 7.31 4.76 -22.56
N ALA A 14 6.46 5.19 -23.49
CA ALA A 14 6.53 6.54 -24.05
C ALA A 14 6.28 7.61 -22.97
N TYR A 15 5.26 7.42 -22.13
CA TYR A 15 4.93 8.29 -21.00
C TYR A 15 6.11 8.48 -20.03
N HIS A 16 6.89 7.43 -19.77
CA HIS A 16 8.05 7.50 -18.88
C HIS A 16 9.32 8.09 -19.52
N ARG A 17 9.42 8.12 -20.86
CA ARG A 17 10.62 8.56 -21.60
C ARG A 17 10.53 9.98 -22.14
N LEU A 18 9.32 10.40 -22.53
CA LEU A 18 9.13 11.60 -23.35
C LEU A 18 8.27 12.65 -22.64
N PRO A 19 8.55 13.95 -22.87
CA PRO A 19 9.71 14.49 -23.60
C PRO A 19 11.02 14.41 -22.79
N LYS A 20 10.92 14.16 -21.48
CA LYS A 20 12.03 14.02 -20.55
C LYS A 20 11.78 12.76 -19.71
N PRO A 21 12.82 11.95 -19.42
CA PRO A 21 12.63 10.77 -18.58
C PRO A 21 12.20 11.10 -17.16
N GLY A 22 11.41 10.19 -16.58
CA GLY A 22 10.92 10.29 -15.19
C GLY A 22 9.64 11.11 -15.07
N LYS A 23 9.07 11.15 -13.86
CA LYS A 23 7.75 11.76 -13.60
C LYS A 23 7.80 13.02 -12.74
N LEU A 24 8.96 13.36 -12.18
CA LEU A 24 9.11 14.48 -11.24
C LEU A 24 10.40 15.26 -11.49
N GLU A 25 10.42 16.50 -11.01
CA GLU A 25 11.59 17.36 -10.96
C GLU A 25 11.57 18.27 -9.74
N ILE A 26 12.73 18.81 -9.36
CA ILE A 26 12.83 19.78 -8.28
C ILE A 26 12.69 21.19 -8.86
N GLN A 27 11.79 21.98 -8.28
CA GLN A 27 11.58 23.37 -8.64
C GLN A 27 11.81 24.28 -7.42
N ALA A 28 12.61 25.34 -7.60
CA ALA A 28 12.83 26.33 -6.56
C ALA A 28 11.53 27.12 -6.29
N THR A 29 11.18 27.30 -5.01
CA THR A 29 9.99 28.06 -4.59
C THR A 29 10.27 29.53 -4.33
N LYS A 30 11.55 29.90 -4.18
CA LYS A 30 12.00 31.29 -4.01
C LYS A 30 12.67 31.78 -5.29
N PRO A 31 12.50 33.06 -5.68
CA PRO A 31 13.22 33.64 -6.80
C PRO A 31 14.73 33.49 -6.64
N LEU A 32 15.42 33.33 -7.76
CA LEU A 32 16.88 33.32 -7.87
C LEU A 32 17.31 34.27 -9.01
N ALA A 33 16.67 35.45 -9.10
CA ALA A 33 16.75 36.31 -10.27
C ALA A 33 17.93 37.30 -10.22
N ASN A 34 18.49 37.55 -9.03
CA ASN A 34 19.51 38.58 -8.83
C ASN A 34 20.48 38.23 -7.68
N GLN A 35 21.49 39.07 -7.48
CA GLN A 35 22.52 38.88 -6.45
C GLN A 35 21.98 38.84 -5.02
N ARG A 36 20.96 39.65 -4.71
CA ARG A 36 20.32 39.65 -3.39
C ARG A 36 19.61 38.32 -3.14
N ASP A 37 18.88 37.80 -4.13
CA ASP A 37 18.21 36.51 -4.02
C ASP A 37 19.22 35.39 -3.78
N LEU A 38 20.33 35.37 -4.53
CA LEU A 38 21.40 34.39 -4.36
C LEU A 38 22.06 34.48 -2.97
N ALA A 39 22.30 35.69 -2.47
CA ALA A 39 22.87 35.92 -1.15
C ALA A 39 21.93 35.51 0.00
N LEU A 40 20.61 35.46 -0.22
CA LEU A 40 19.62 34.97 0.74
C LEU A 40 19.43 33.45 0.64
N ALA A 41 19.36 32.92 -0.57
CA ALA A 41 19.16 31.50 -0.83
C ALA A 41 20.39 30.66 -0.44
N TYR A 42 21.58 31.26 -0.48
CA TYR A 42 22.84 30.61 -0.13
C TYR A 42 23.72 31.54 0.70
N SER A 43 25.04 31.44 0.56
CA SER A 43 25.99 32.26 1.31
C SER A 43 25.89 33.74 0.91
N PRO A 44 25.93 34.66 1.89
CA PRO A 44 26.08 34.41 3.34
C PRO A 44 24.76 34.22 4.11
N GLY A 45 23.60 34.52 3.53
CA GLY A 45 22.31 34.63 4.22
C GLY A 45 21.77 33.32 4.80
N VAL A 46 22.03 32.18 4.14
CA VAL A 46 21.59 30.84 4.62
C VAL A 46 22.09 30.52 6.04
N ALA A 47 23.22 31.11 6.45
CA ALA A 47 23.78 30.93 7.79
C ALA A 47 22.82 31.38 8.91
N ALA A 48 21.94 32.35 8.64
CA ALA A 48 20.92 32.78 9.60
C ALA A 48 19.95 31.64 9.92
N ALA A 49 19.40 30.98 8.90
CA ALA A 49 18.50 29.84 9.10
C ALA A 49 19.20 28.67 9.81
N CYS A 50 20.44 28.34 9.41
CA CYS A 50 21.24 27.30 10.08
C CYS A 50 21.48 27.60 11.57
N THR A 51 21.81 28.85 11.91
CA THR A 51 22.09 29.26 13.29
C THR A 51 20.82 29.21 14.16
N GLU A 52 19.67 29.59 13.62
CA GLU A 52 18.40 29.50 14.36
C GLU A 52 17.99 28.05 14.58
N ILE A 53 18.12 27.17 13.58
CA ILE A 53 17.84 25.73 13.75
C ILE A 53 18.80 25.10 14.77
N ALA A 54 20.08 25.50 14.79
CA ALA A 54 21.04 24.99 15.77
C ALA A 54 20.70 25.38 17.22
N LYS A 55 20.05 26.54 17.42
CA LYS A 55 19.56 26.98 18.74
C LYS A 55 18.24 26.28 19.12
N GLU A 56 17.31 26.19 18.17
CA GLU A 56 15.98 25.62 18.36
C GLU A 56 15.62 24.67 17.20
N PRO A 57 15.92 23.36 17.32
CA PRO A 57 15.76 22.40 16.21
C PRO A 57 14.35 22.34 15.62
N GLY A 58 13.30 22.59 16.43
CA GLY A 58 11.91 22.57 15.97
C GLY A 58 11.60 23.61 14.90
N VAL A 59 12.33 24.73 14.88
CA VAL A 59 12.15 25.81 13.91
C VAL A 59 12.47 25.36 12.47
N ALA A 60 13.17 24.24 12.29
CA ALA A 60 13.38 23.60 10.99
C ALA A 60 12.06 23.37 10.22
N ALA A 61 10.94 23.13 10.92
CA ALA A 61 9.63 22.99 10.30
C ALA A 61 9.15 24.26 9.57
N SER A 62 9.59 25.44 10.02
CA SER A 62 9.21 26.74 9.45
C SER A 62 10.25 27.34 8.49
N LEU A 63 11.53 26.97 8.66
CA LEU A 63 12.64 27.51 7.88
C LEU A 63 13.09 26.60 6.73
N THR A 64 12.49 25.41 6.61
CA THR A 64 12.82 24.43 5.56
C THR A 64 11.55 23.78 5.00
N ALA A 65 11.70 22.96 3.96
CA ALA A 65 10.60 22.17 3.42
C ALA A 65 10.21 20.97 4.31
N ARG A 66 10.96 20.68 5.39
CA ARG A 66 10.83 19.46 6.21
C ARG A 66 9.39 19.17 6.61
N ALA A 67 8.62 20.17 7.05
CA ALA A 67 7.25 19.98 7.53
C ALA A 67 6.26 19.50 6.45
N ASN A 68 6.59 19.66 5.17
CA ASN A 68 5.77 19.21 4.04
C ASN A 68 6.45 18.13 3.20
N LEU A 69 7.61 17.62 3.62
CA LEU A 69 8.44 16.71 2.84
C LEU A 69 8.33 15.27 3.39
N VAL A 70 7.89 14.35 2.54
CA VAL A 70 7.78 12.92 2.85
C VAL A 70 8.82 12.13 2.05
N ALA A 71 9.43 11.12 2.66
CA ALA A 71 10.21 10.13 1.92
C ALA A 71 9.31 8.97 1.51
N VAL A 72 9.24 8.64 0.23
CA VAL A 72 8.72 7.35 -0.22
C VAL A 72 9.90 6.40 -0.32
N VAL A 73 10.01 5.45 0.60
CA VAL A 73 11.17 4.56 0.71
C VAL A 73 10.80 3.13 0.35
N SER A 74 11.60 2.53 -0.55
CA SER A 74 11.49 1.12 -0.92
C SER A 74 12.85 0.48 -1.08
N ASN A 75 12.95 -0.83 -0.85
CA ASN A 75 14.09 -1.64 -1.27
C ASN A 75 13.79 -2.50 -2.52
N GLY A 76 12.59 -2.34 -3.11
CA GLY A 76 12.18 -3.03 -4.33
C GLY A 76 11.99 -4.54 -4.19
N THR A 77 11.72 -5.03 -2.98
CA THR A 77 11.60 -6.47 -2.72
C THR A 77 10.20 -7.04 -2.94
N ALA A 78 9.18 -6.19 -3.06
CA ALA A 78 7.80 -6.60 -3.32
C ALA A 78 7.07 -5.60 -4.22
N VAL A 79 7.65 -5.27 -5.37
CA VAL A 79 7.10 -4.25 -6.28
C VAL A 79 5.87 -4.77 -6.99
N LEU A 80 4.68 -4.25 -6.64
CA LEU A 80 3.40 -4.66 -7.22
C LEU A 80 3.25 -6.20 -7.21
N GLY A 81 2.76 -6.79 -8.32
CA GLY A 81 2.77 -8.24 -8.56
C GLY A 81 4.07 -8.77 -9.19
N LEU A 82 5.12 -7.96 -9.31
CA LEU A 82 6.40 -8.34 -9.95
C LEU A 82 7.37 -8.97 -8.95
N GLY A 83 7.14 -8.78 -7.65
CA GLY A 83 7.96 -9.33 -6.58
C GLY A 83 9.30 -8.59 -6.43
N ASN A 84 10.35 -9.34 -6.14
CA ASN A 84 11.68 -8.76 -5.91
C ASN A 84 12.39 -8.48 -7.24
N ILE A 85 12.28 -7.23 -7.70
CA ILE A 85 12.95 -6.73 -8.92
C ILE A 85 14.08 -5.74 -8.59
N GLY A 86 14.30 -5.47 -7.30
CA GLY A 86 15.35 -4.60 -6.78
C GLY A 86 15.02 -3.11 -6.86
N PRO A 87 15.83 -2.27 -6.18
CA PRO A 87 15.55 -0.86 -5.98
C PRO A 87 15.44 -0.07 -7.29
N LEU A 88 16.36 -0.27 -8.24
CA LEU A 88 16.34 0.46 -9.52
C LEU A 88 15.07 0.22 -10.33
N ALA A 89 14.59 -1.01 -10.38
CA ALA A 89 13.38 -1.36 -11.13
C ALA A 89 12.10 -0.91 -10.40
N SER A 90 12.17 -0.65 -9.08
CA SER A 90 11.06 -0.09 -8.30
C SER A 90 10.86 1.42 -8.52
N LYS A 91 11.90 2.14 -8.96
CA LYS A 91 11.90 3.60 -9.09
C LYS A 91 10.71 4.19 -9.84
N PRO A 92 10.26 3.64 -10.99
CA PRO A 92 9.07 4.14 -11.65
C PRO A 92 7.82 4.07 -10.76
N VAL A 93 7.68 3.11 -9.85
CA VAL A 93 6.54 3.04 -8.93
C VAL A 93 6.65 4.14 -7.87
N MET A 94 7.84 4.33 -7.29
CA MET A 94 8.09 5.33 -6.24
C MET A 94 7.91 6.76 -6.74
N GLU A 95 8.43 7.10 -7.93
CA GLU A 95 8.15 8.37 -8.58
C GLU A 95 6.64 8.57 -8.80
N GLY A 96 5.91 7.47 -9.03
CA GLY A 96 4.45 7.48 -9.14
C GLY A 96 3.78 7.90 -7.85
N LYS A 97 4.18 7.29 -6.73
CA LYS A 97 3.67 7.66 -5.41
C LYS A 97 3.97 9.12 -5.10
N ALA A 98 5.18 9.60 -5.43
CA ALA A 98 5.57 10.99 -5.25
C ALA A 98 4.64 11.98 -5.98
N VAL A 99 4.37 11.75 -7.27
CA VAL A 99 3.46 12.65 -8.02
C VAL A 99 2.02 12.58 -7.53
N LEU A 100 1.57 11.44 -7.00
CA LEU A 100 0.23 11.29 -6.43
C LEU A 100 0.11 12.04 -5.09
N PHE A 101 1.11 11.94 -4.20
CA PHE A 101 1.20 12.77 -2.98
C PHE A 101 1.08 14.26 -3.32
N LYS A 102 1.88 14.71 -4.30
CA LYS A 102 1.87 16.12 -4.70
C LYS A 102 0.54 16.54 -5.31
N LYS A 103 -0.03 15.72 -6.19
CA LYS A 103 -1.26 16.04 -6.92
C LYS A 103 -2.49 16.08 -6.01
N PHE A 104 -2.61 15.15 -5.07
CA PHE A 104 -3.82 15.01 -4.25
C PHE A 104 -3.76 15.72 -2.90
N ALA A 105 -2.58 15.89 -2.32
CA ALA A 105 -2.41 16.44 -0.97
C ALA A 105 -1.43 17.64 -0.89
N GLY A 106 -0.81 18.03 -2.00
CA GLY A 106 0.17 19.12 -2.02
C GLY A 106 1.47 18.81 -1.27
N ILE A 107 1.72 17.54 -0.94
CA ILE A 107 2.89 17.07 -0.19
C ILE A 107 4.07 16.93 -1.15
N ASP A 108 5.22 17.45 -0.74
CA ASP A 108 6.47 17.29 -1.47
C ASP A 108 7.08 15.93 -1.10
N VAL A 109 7.67 15.25 -2.08
CA VAL A 109 8.20 13.90 -1.89
C VAL A 109 9.57 13.75 -2.52
N PHE A 110 10.46 13.05 -1.81
CA PHE A 110 11.58 12.36 -2.44
C PHE A 110 11.34 10.86 -2.42
N ASP A 111 11.43 10.25 -3.59
CA ASP A 111 11.54 8.81 -3.76
C ASP A 111 12.96 8.36 -3.43
N ILE A 112 13.08 7.33 -2.59
CA ILE A 112 14.35 6.82 -2.08
C ILE A 112 14.37 5.31 -2.21
N GLU A 113 15.01 4.82 -3.27
CA GLU A 113 15.23 3.39 -3.48
C GLU A 113 16.54 2.95 -2.84
N ILE A 114 16.46 2.16 -1.76
CA ILE A 114 17.62 1.74 -0.98
C ILE A 114 18.09 0.33 -1.36
N ALA A 115 19.39 0.17 -1.56
CA ALA A 115 20.03 -1.14 -1.73
C ALA A 115 20.32 -1.78 -0.36
N ALA A 116 19.26 -2.12 0.37
CA ALA A 116 19.29 -2.72 1.70
C ALA A 116 18.44 -4.00 1.73
N ASP A 117 19.10 -5.12 1.95
CA ASP A 117 18.57 -6.48 1.84
C ASP A 117 18.25 -7.14 3.20
N THR A 118 18.65 -6.52 4.30
CA THR A 118 18.34 -6.98 5.66
C THR A 118 17.48 -5.95 6.41
N ILE A 119 16.68 -6.44 7.37
CA ILE A 119 15.85 -5.60 8.24
C ILE A 119 16.70 -4.51 8.91
N ASP A 120 17.82 -4.89 9.53
CA ASP A 120 18.71 -3.94 10.22
C ASP A 120 19.24 -2.87 9.28
N ARG A 121 19.66 -3.24 8.06
CA ARG A 121 20.17 -2.25 7.09
C ARG A 121 19.06 -1.30 6.64
N VAL A 122 17.85 -1.80 6.41
CA VAL A 122 16.70 -0.96 6.06
C VAL A 122 16.40 0.01 7.21
N VAL A 123 16.27 -0.49 8.43
CA VAL A 123 15.96 0.32 9.61
C VAL A 123 17.02 1.40 9.85
N GLU A 124 18.31 1.05 9.84
CA GLU A 124 19.39 2.04 10.01
C GLU A 124 19.40 3.09 8.91
N THR A 125 19.22 2.66 7.65
CA THR A 125 19.23 3.58 6.51
C THR A 125 18.07 4.57 6.60
N VAL A 126 16.86 4.08 6.89
CA VAL A 126 15.66 4.93 6.96
C VAL A 126 15.70 5.84 8.18
N ALA A 127 16.07 5.31 9.35
CA ALA A 127 16.13 6.11 10.58
C ALA A 127 17.14 7.26 10.48
N ALA A 128 18.25 7.06 9.77
CA ALA A 128 19.24 8.11 9.52
C ALA A 128 18.69 9.30 8.70
N LEU A 129 17.57 9.13 7.99
CA LEU A 129 16.95 10.16 7.16
C LEU A 129 15.97 11.07 7.94
N GLU A 130 15.65 10.75 9.20
CA GLU A 130 14.70 11.50 10.04
C GLU A 130 14.91 13.04 10.05
N PRO A 131 16.15 13.57 10.07
CA PRO A 131 16.35 15.01 10.07
C PRO A 131 15.81 15.72 8.81
N THR A 132 15.76 15.02 7.67
CA THR A 132 15.35 15.60 6.38
C THR A 132 13.84 15.65 6.21
N PHE A 133 13.13 14.64 6.71
CA PHE A 133 11.73 14.40 6.39
C PHE A 133 10.78 14.75 7.55
N GLY A 134 9.57 15.16 7.19
CA GLY A 134 8.43 15.29 8.10
C GLY A 134 7.65 13.99 8.27
N GLY A 135 7.85 13.01 7.39
CA GLY A 135 7.26 11.67 7.49
C GLY A 135 7.89 10.67 6.53
N ILE A 136 7.74 9.38 6.82
CA ILE A 136 8.24 8.26 6.02
C ILE A 136 7.08 7.39 5.55
N ASN A 137 6.95 7.24 4.24
CA ASN A 137 6.07 6.27 3.59
C ASN A 137 6.91 5.07 3.12
N LEU A 138 6.77 3.92 3.79
CA LEU A 138 7.36 2.66 3.37
C LEU A 138 6.51 2.02 2.28
N GLU A 139 7.15 1.53 1.22
CA GLU A 139 6.49 1.04 0.01
C GLU A 139 7.19 -0.20 -0.56
N ASP A 140 6.43 -1.18 -1.07
CA ASP A 140 6.94 -2.33 -1.84
C ASP A 140 8.07 -3.11 -1.12
N ILE A 141 7.96 -3.26 0.20
CA ILE A 141 8.86 -4.07 1.04
C ILE A 141 8.19 -5.41 1.34
N LYS A 142 8.89 -6.52 1.10
CA LYS A 142 8.33 -7.87 1.29
C LYS A 142 7.93 -8.14 2.75
N GLY A 143 6.85 -8.90 2.89
CA GLY A 143 6.50 -9.56 4.15
C GLY A 143 7.19 -10.92 4.29
N PRO A 144 7.47 -11.38 5.52
CA PRO A 144 7.07 -10.78 6.79
C PRO A 144 7.98 -9.65 7.30
N GLU A 145 9.11 -9.38 6.65
CA GLU A 145 10.12 -8.43 7.13
C GLU A 145 9.59 -6.99 7.28
N CYS A 146 8.68 -6.57 6.40
CA CYS A 146 8.06 -5.25 6.44
C CYS A 146 7.37 -4.92 7.77
N PHE A 147 6.85 -5.92 8.49
CA PHE A 147 6.21 -5.73 9.79
C PHE A 147 7.22 -5.32 10.86
N GLU A 148 8.35 -6.01 10.92
CA GLU A 148 9.42 -5.71 11.88
C GLU A 148 10.11 -4.39 11.55
N ILE A 149 10.34 -4.12 10.26
CA ILE A 149 10.91 -2.85 9.77
C ILE A 149 10.03 -1.67 10.22
N GLU A 150 8.72 -1.73 9.96
CA GLU A 150 7.81 -0.64 10.34
C GLU A 150 7.75 -0.47 11.86
N ALA A 151 7.64 -1.56 12.62
CA ALA A 151 7.57 -1.51 14.07
C ALA A 151 8.81 -0.85 14.70
N ARG A 152 10.01 -1.25 14.25
CA ARG A 152 11.27 -0.68 14.73
C ARG A 152 11.45 0.79 14.34
N LEU A 153 11.01 1.18 13.14
CA LEU A 153 11.06 2.57 12.70
C LEU A 153 10.09 3.45 13.48
N LYS A 154 8.86 2.98 13.74
CA LYS A 154 7.88 3.66 14.60
C LYS A 154 8.37 3.85 16.03
N GLU A 155 9.09 2.88 16.58
CA GLU A 155 9.67 2.98 17.93
C GLU A 155 10.82 4.00 18.00
N ARG A 156 11.66 4.05 16.96
CA ARG A 156 12.88 4.85 16.95
C ARG A 156 12.66 6.30 16.51
N MET A 157 11.82 6.53 15.51
CA MET A 157 11.70 7.82 14.85
C MET A 157 10.65 8.72 15.51
N LYS A 158 10.89 10.04 15.52
CA LYS A 158 9.96 11.05 16.07
C LYS A 158 9.12 11.73 14.99
N ILE A 159 8.92 11.04 13.87
CA ILE A 159 8.07 11.47 12.76
C ILE A 159 7.15 10.31 12.36
N PRO A 160 5.99 10.58 11.75
CA PRO A 160 5.10 9.53 11.26
C PRO A 160 5.81 8.59 10.29
N VAL A 161 5.76 7.29 10.59
CA VAL A 161 6.17 6.20 9.69
C VAL A 161 4.91 5.41 9.34
N PHE A 162 4.69 5.19 8.05
CA PHE A 162 3.50 4.52 7.54
C PHE A 162 3.87 3.59 6.40
N HIS A 163 3.43 2.33 6.46
CA HIS A 163 3.57 1.41 5.34
C HIS A 163 2.27 1.37 4.52
N ASP A 164 2.31 1.84 3.27
CA ASP A 164 1.09 2.01 2.46
C ASP A 164 0.46 0.68 2.05
N ASP A 165 1.27 -0.29 1.63
CA ASP A 165 0.74 -1.61 1.25
C ASP A 165 0.04 -2.34 2.41
N GLN A 166 0.42 -2.04 3.65
CA GLN A 166 -0.23 -2.58 4.84
C GLN A 166 -1.47 -1.77 5.19
N HIS A 167 -1.26 -0.56 5.72
CA HIS A 167 -2.31 0.22 6.36
C HIS A 167 -3.17 0.97 5.33
N GLY A 168 -2.57 1.46 4.25
CA GLY A 168 -3.29 2.12 3.17
C GLY A 168 -4.28 1.19 2.50
N THR A 169 -3.83 -0.02 2.14
CA THR A 169 -4.71 -1.09 1.63
C THR A 169 -5.79 -1.44 2.63
N ALA A 170 -5.43 -1.67 3.90
CA ALA A 170 -6.39 -2.03 4.95
C ALA A 170 -7.52 -1.00 5.09
N ILE A 171 -7.19 0.29 5.12
CA ILE A 171 -8.17 1.36 5.31
C ILE A 171 -9.16 1.43 4.13
N ILE A 172 -8.69 1.35 2.89
CA ILE A 172 -9.59 1.37 1.73
C ILE A 172 -10.41 0.08 1.63
N VAL A 173 -9.83 -1.07 1.96
CA VAL A 173 -10.56 -2.34 2.06
C VAL A 173 -11.66 -2.27 3.13
N GLY A 174 -11.33 -1.75 4.31
CA GLY A 174 -12.28 -1.54 5.40
C GLY A 174 -13.43 -0.60 4.99
N ALA A 175 -13.13 0.49 4.28
CA ALA A 175 -14.13 1.41 3.75
C ALA A 175 -15.05 0.73 2.71
N ALA A 176 -14.47 0.00 1.75
CA ALA A 176 -15.22 -0.72 0.73
C ALA A 176 -16.14 -1.79 1.34
N ILE A 177 -15.62 -2.58 2.28
CA ILE A 177 -16.40 -3.60 3.01
C ILE A 177 -17.52 -2.93 3.82
N THR A 178 -17.25 -1.84 4.54
CA THR A 178 -18.27 -1.12 5.31
C THR A 178 -19.43 -0.67 4.42
N ASN A 179 -19.12 -0.09 3.25
CA ASN A 179 -20.14 0.34 2.29
C ASN A 179 -20.91 -0.84 1.69
N ALA A 180 -20.23 -1.92 1.31
CA ALA A 180 -20.87 -3.12 0.76
C ALA A 180 -21.82 -3.78 1.76
N LEU A 181 -21.40 -3.88 3.03
CA LEU A 181 -22.22 -4.42 4.11
C LEU A 181 -23.44 -3.55 4.41
N HIS A 182 -23.28 -2.22 4.33
CA HIS A 182 -24.41 -1.30 4.44
C HIS A 182 -25.43 -1.52 3.30
N LEU A 183 -24.95 -1.68 2.05
CA LEU A 183 -25.82 -1.87 0.88
C LEU A 183 -26.57 -3.20 0.88
N ASN A 184 -25.96 -4.28 1.36
CA ASN A 184 -26.59 -5.59 1.40
C ASN A 184 -27.23 -5.93 2.77
N GLY A 185 -27.21 -5.00 3.72
CA GLY A 185 -27.85 -5.15 5.03
C GLY A 185 -27.19 -6.18 5.95
N LYS A 186 -25.92 -6.57 5.70
CA LYS A 186 -25.18 -7.53 6.52
C LYS A 186 -24.36 -6.84 7.61
N LYS A 187 -24.07 -7.56 8.70
CA LYS A 187 -23.20 -7.07 9.78
C LYS A 187 -21.82 -7.69 9.70
N LEU A 188 -20.78 -6.89 9.92
CA LEU A 188 -19.38 -7.36 9.86
C LEU A 188 -19.10 -8.50 10.85
N SER A 189 -19.79 -8.53 12.00
CA SER A 189 -19.67 -9.59 13.00
C SER A 189 -20.29 -10.92 12.58
N GLU A 190 -21.15 -10.94 11.58
CA GLU A 190 -21.92 -12.11 11.15
C GLU A 190 -21.38 -12.72 9.85
N VAL A 191 -20.64 -11.93 9.06
CA VAL A 191 -20.15 -12.37 7.75
C VAL A 191 -19.01 -13.39 7.82
N LYS A 192 -18.99 -14.28 6.83
CA LYS A 192 -17.86 -15.16 6.53
C LYS A 192 -16.92 -14.50 5.52
N ILE A 193 -15.66 -14.38 5.90
CA ILE A 193 -14.60 -13.77 5.08
C ILE A 193 -13.64 -14.87 4.63
N VAL A 194 -13.43 -14.99 3.32
CA VAL A 194 -12.44 -15.88 2.74
C VAL A 194 -11.39 -15.05 2.03
N CYS A 195 -10.17 -15.09 2.53
CA CYS A 195 -9.04 -14.34 2.03
C CYS A 195 -8.13 -15.25 1.21
N SER A 196 -7.77 -14.82 0.00
CA SER A 196 -6.68 -15.38 -0.79
C SER A 196 -5.49 -14.44 -0.71
N GLY A 197 -4.37 -14.94 -0.21
CA GLY A 197 -3.20 -14.14 0.15
C GLY A 197 -3.03 -14.09 1.66
N ALA A 198 -1.77 -14.17 2.09
CA ALA A 198 -1.39 -14.07 3.50
C ALA A 198 -0.09 -13.26 3.67
N GLY A 199 0.16 -12.33 2.74
CA GLY A 199 1.25 -11.36 2.82
C GLY A 199 0.86 -10.13 3.65
N ALA A 200 1.71 -9.11 3.60
CA ALA A 200 1.60 -7.91 4.42
C ALA A 200 0.22 -7.22 4.32
N ALA A 201 -0.22 -6.93 3.10
CA ALA A 201 -1.51 -6.30 2.82
C ALA A 201 -2.69 -7.13 3.34
N ALA A 202 -2.71 -8.44 3.08
CA ALA A 202 -3.81 -9.32 3.48
C ALA A 202 -3.94 -9.37 5.00
N ILE A 203 -2.85 -9.59 5.71
CA ILE A 203 -2.85 -9.67 7.17
C ILE A 203 -3.23 -8.33 7.81
N ALA A 204 -2.73 -7.20 7.27
CA ALA A 204 -3.11 -5.88 7.74
C ALA A 204 -4.61 -5.59 7.54
N CYS A 205 -5.18 -5.93 6.37
CA CYS A 205 -6.61 -5.83 6.10
C CYS A 205 -7.42 -6.63 7.11
N LEU A 206 -7.06 -7.90 7.33
CA LEU A 206 -7.80 -8.77 8.25
C LEU A 206 -7.70 -8.27 9.70
N ASN A 207 -6.53 -7.80 10.13
CA ASN A 207 -6.34 -7.23 11.47
C ASN A 207 -7.23 -6.00 11.70
N LEU A 208 -7.31 -5.10 10.71
CA LEU A 208 -8.20 -3.96 10.77
C LEU A 208 -9.67 -4.39 10.78
N LEU A 209 -10.07 -5.35 9.95
CA LEU A 209 -11.46 -5.84 9.95
C LEU A 209 -11.82 -6.47 11.30
N VAL A 210 -10.91 -7.20 11.94
CA VAL A 210 -11.12 -7.74 13.29
C VAL A 210 -11.28 -6.62 14.31
N SER A 211 -10.46 -5.57 14.26
CA SER A 211 -10.60 -4.42 15.18
C SER A 211 -11.90 -3.63 14.94
N MET A 212 -12.42 -3.65 13.70
CA MET A 212 -13.74 -3.10 13.33
C MET A 212 -14.92 -4.00 13.74
N GLY A 213 -14.67 -5.22 14.21
CA GLY A 213 -15.70 -6.13 14.75
C GLY A 213 -15.91 -7.44 13.99
N ALA A 214 -15.12 -7.72 12.94
CA ALA A 214 -15.16 -9.01 12.27
C ALA A 214 -14.77 -10.14 13.23
N GLN A 215 -15.54 -11.23 13.22
CA GLN A 215 -15.29 -12.35 14.12
C GLN A 215 -14.17 -13.21 13.56
N ARG A 216 -13.05 -13.30 14.29
CA ARG A 216 -11.88 -14.08 13.88
C ARG A 216 -12.22 -15.51 13.45
N LYS A 217 -13.14 -16.18 14.15
CA LYS A 217 -13.62 -17.54 13.81
C LYS A 217 -14.24 -17.66 12.41
N ASN A 218 -14.75 -16.56 11.84
CA ASN A 218 -15.38 -16.50 10.52
C ASN A 218 -14.40 -16.17 9.38
N ILE A 219 -13.11 -15.98 9.68
CA ILE A 219 -12.08 -15.60 8.71
C ILE A 219 -11.28 -16.83 8.30
N TRP A 220 -11.19 -17.10 7.00
CA TRP A 220 -10.47 -18.23 6.42
C TRP A 220 -9.43 -17.70 5.46
N VAL A 221 -8.16 -18.04 5.68
CA VAL A 221 -7.04 -17.49 4.89
C VAL A 221 -6.35 -18.60 4.13
N CYS A 222 -6.17 -18.43 2.83
CA CYS A 222 -5.39 -19.31 1.99
C CYS A 222 -4.17 -18.58 1.43
N ASP A 223 -3.01 -19.24 1.38
CA ASP A 223 -1.84 -18.78 0.63
C ASP A 223 -1.47 -19.79 -0.47
N ILE A 224 -0.25 -19.71 -1.00
CA ILE A 224 0.23 -20.56 -2.09
C ILE A 224 0.20 -22.07 -1.74
N GLU A 225 0.29 -22.44 -0.47
CA GLU A 225 0.22 -23.84 -0.02
C GLU A 225 -1.23 -24.28 0.32
N GLY A 226 -2.20 -23.37 0.17
CA GLY A 226 -3.59 -23.60 0.53
C GLY A 226 -3.96 -23.00 1.88
N LEU A 227 -4.93 -23.61 2.55
CA LEU A 227 -5.52 -23.08 3.78
C LEU A 227 -4.48 -22.96 4.91
N VAL A 228 -4.57 -21.88 5.67
CA VAL A 228 -3.84 -21.70 6.92
C VAL A 228 -4.61 -22.41 8.03
N TYR A 229 -4.06 -23.53 8.52
CA TYR A 229 -4.71 -24.39 9.51
C TYR A 229 -3.77 -24.73 10.69
N GLN A 230 -4.36 -25.11 11.83
CA GLN A 230 -3.59 -25.49 13.02
C GLN A 230 -2.77 -26.76 12.77
N GLY A 231 -1.47 -26.72 13.05
CA GLY A 231 -0.54 -27.82 12.79
C GLY A 231 0.11 -27.79 11.41
N ARG A 232 -0.21 -26.81 10.55
CA ARG A 232 0.59 -26.52 9.35
C ARG A 232 1.97 -26.02 9.77
N THR A 233 3.03 -26.53 9.13
CA THR A 233 4.42 -26.12 9.37
C THR A 233 5.01 -25.33 8.20
N THR A 234 4.53 -25.57 6.99
CA THR A 234 5.06 -24.96 5.76
C THR A 234 4.71 -23.49 5.62
N LEU A 235 5.73 -22.65 5.41
CA LEU A 235 5.64 -21.20 5.21
C LEU A 235 4.89 -20.48 6.35
N MET A 236 4.95 -20.95 7.59
CA MET A 236 4.24 -20.29 8.68
C MET A 236 5.08 -19.24 9.40
N ASP A 237 4.48 -18.09 9.67
CA ASP A 237 5.01 -17.00 10.47
C ASP A 237 4.00 -16.61 11.58
N PRO A 238 4.40 -15.88 12.63
CA PRO A 238 3.51 -15.54 13.74
C PRO A 238 2.26 -14.75 13.33
N TRP A 239 2.38 -13.87 12.33
CA TRP A 239 1.30 -12.99 11.87
C TRP A 239 0.22 -13.79 11.14
N LYS A 240 0.64 -14.66 10.22
CA LYS A 240 -0.25 -15.59 9.53
C LYS A 240 -0.80 -16.67 10.47
N GLY A 241 0.01 -17.14 11.41
CA GLY A 241 -0.38 -18.15 12.40
C GLY A 241 -1.60 -17.74 13.22
N ALA A 242 -1.77 -16.45 13.48
CA ALA A 242 -2.96 -15.90 14.12
C ALA A 242 -4.25 -16.24 13.36
N TYR A 243 -4.19 -16.49 12.05
CA TYR A 243 -5.30 -16.84 11.17
C TYR A 243 -5.52 -18.35 10.94
N ALA A 244 -4.76 -19.21 11.61
CA ALA A 244 -4.93 -20.66 11.52
C ALA A 244 -6.31 -21.14 12.02
N GLN A 245 -6.96 -22.01 11.23
CA GLN A 245 -8.24 -22.64 11.55
C GLN A 245 -8.07 -24.08 12.04
N GLN A 246 -8.91 -24.52 12.98
CA GLN A 246 -8.98 -25.92 13.39
C GLN A 246 -9.94 -26.67 12.45
N THR A 247 -9.38 -27.34 11.43
CA THR A 247 -10.18 -27.95 10.35
C THR A 247 -9.38 -29.00 9.56
N ASP A 248 -10.09 -29.89 8.89
CA ASP A 248 -9.60 -30.87 7.92
C ASP A 248 -9.50 -30.33 6.47
N LYS A 249 -10.09 -29.16 6.19
CA LYS A 249 -10.04 -28.48 4.89
C LYS A 249 -8.63 -28.02 4.51
N ARG A 250 -8.31 -27.97 3.21
CA ARG A 250 -6.94 -27.67 2.75
C ARG A 250 -6.87 -26.67 1.60
N LYS A 251 -7.93 -26.49 0.82
CA LYS A 251 -7.93 -25.65 -0.39
C LYS A 251 -8.91 -24.49 -0.26
N LEU A 252 -8.70 -23.46 -1.08
CA LEU A 252 -9.62 -22.33 -1.20
C LEU A 252 -11.05 -22.79 -1.54
N ALA A 253 -11.18 -23.74 -2.48
CA ALA A 253 -12.46 -24.34 -2.86
C ALA A 253 -13.21 -24.97 -1.67
N ASP A 254 -12.48 -25.52 -0.68
CA ASP A 254 -13.10 -26.19 0.46
C ASP A 254 -13.78 -25.20 1.41
N VAL A 255 -13.34 -23.93 1.41
CA VAL A 255 -13.75 -22.91 2.37
C VAL A 255 -14.59 -21.80 1.75
N ILE A 256 -14.60 -21.62 0.43
CA ILE A 256 -15.30 -20.52 -0.24
C ILE A 256 -16.84 -20.61 -0.15
N GLY A 257 -17.39 -21.81 0.01
CA GLY A 257 -18.83 -22.04 0.09
C GLY A 257 -19.50 -21.18 1.17
N GLY A 258 -20.53 -20.41 0.80
CA GLY A 258 -21.26 -19.50 1.68
C GLY A 258 -20.44 -18.30 2.18
N ALA A 259 -19.32 -17.96 1.54
CA ALA A 259 -18.58 -16.74 1.86
C ALA A 259 -19.41 -15.50 1.49
N ASP A 260 -19.49 -14.53 2.39
CA ASP A 260 -20.10 -13.22 2.12
C ASP A 260 -19.10 -12.26 1.49
N ILE A 261 -17.82 -12.44 1.81
CA ILE A 261 -16.72 -11.62 1.33
C ILE A 261 -15.60 -12.54 0.85
N PHE A 262 -15.20 -12.37 -0.40
CA PHE A 262 -13.90 -12.82 -0.90
C PHE A 262 -12.94 -11.63 -0.93
N LEU A 263 -11.79 -11.76 -0.23
CA LEU A 263 -10.71 -10.79 -0.22
C LEU A 263 -9.49 -11.38 -0.94
N GLY A 264 -9.27 -10.99 -2.18
CA GLY A 264 -8.11 -11.34 -2.98
C GLY A 264 -7.02 -10.29 -2.86
N LEU A 265 -5.88 -10.71 -2.32
CA LEU A 265 -4.62 -9.96 -2.24
C LEU A 265 -3.46 -10.94 -2.54
N SER A 266 -3.58 -11.67 -3.66
CA SER A 266 -2.68 -12.79 -3.99
C SER A 266 -2.17 -12.75 -5.43
N ALA A 267 -2.72 -13.59 -6.30
CA ALA A 267 -2.19 -13.94 -7.60
C ALA A 267 -3.32 -13.98 -8.63
N PRO A 268 -3.00 -13.81 -9.93
CA PRO A 268 -4.01 -13.76 -10.98
C PRO A 268 -4.76 -15.09 -11.13
N ASN A 269 -6.05 -15.01 -11.45
CA ASN A 269 -6.92 -16.15 -11.80
C ASN A 269 -7.06 -17.24 -10.71
N VAL A 270 -6.87 -16.89 -9.44
CA VAL A 270 -7.01 -17.82 -8.30
C VAL A 270 -8.48 -18.15 -7.98
N LEU A 271 -9.41 -17.21 -8.20
CA LEU A 271 -10.83 -17.40 -7.93
C LEU A 271 -11.55 -17.82 -9.22
N THR A 272 -12.06 -19.04 -9.27
CA THR A 272 -12.78 -19.55 -10.45
C THR A 272 -14.26 -19.21 -10.41
N GLN A 273 -14.93 -19.18 -11.57
CA GLN A 273 -16.37 -18.98 -11.64
C GLN A 273 -17.16 -20.01 -10.79
N ASP A 274 -16.69 -21.26 -10.72
CA ASP A 274 -17.33 -22.30 -9.89
C ASP A 274 -17.23 -21.99 -8.41
N MET A 275 -16.12 -21.42 -7.94
CA MET A 275 -15.99 -20.96 -6.56
C MET A 275 -16.92 -19.78 -6.29
N VAL A 276 -17.04 -18.83 -7.22
CA VAL A 276 -17.94 -17.67 -7.07
C VAL A 276 -19.40 -18.12 -6.99
N ARG A 277 -19.82 -19.12 -7.77
CA ARG A 277 -21.18 -19.70 -7.68
C ARG A 277 -21.53 -20.29 -6.32
N GLN A 278 -20.52 -20.73 -5.56
CA GLN A 278 -20.70 -21.33 -4.23
C GLN A 278 -20.75 -20.30 -3.10
N MET A 279 -20.44 -19.02 -3.36
CA MET A 279 -20.51 -17.96 -2.37
C MET A 279 -21.95 -17.71 -1.89
N GLY A 280 -22.11 -16.98 -0.78
CA GLY A 280 -23.43 -16.60 -0.26
C GLY A 280 -24.16 -15.60 -1.15
N ASP A 281 -25.40 -15.27 -0.81
CA ASP A 281 -26.22 -14.31 -1.57
C ASP A 281 -25.64 -12.89 -1.49
N GLY A 282 -25.66 -12.16 -2.61
CA GLY A 282 -25.11 -10.81 -2.72
C GLY A 282 -23.68 -10.67 -2.17
N PRO A 283 -22.73 -11.52 -2.60
CA PRO A 283 -21.39 -11.52 -2.02
C PRO A 283 -20.59 -10.30 -2.49
N LEU A 284 -19.62 -9.88 -1.68
CA LEU A 284 -18.59 -8.94 -2.09
C LEU A 284 -17.36 -9.71 -2.58
N VAL A 285 -17.02 -9.52 -3.85
CA VAL A 285 -15.81 -10.08 -4.48
C VAL A 285 -14.80 -8.95 -4.66
N MET A 286 -13.76 -8.94 -3.83
CA MET A 286 -12.65 -8.00 -3.93
C MET A 286 -11.46 -8.72 -4.57
N ALA A 287 -11.26 -8.55 -5.87
CA ALA A 287 -10.15 -9.17 -6.61
C ALA A 287 -9.07 -8.11 -6.87
N LEU A 288 -8.17 -7.91 -5.90
CA LEU A 288 -7.29 -6.74 -5.83
C LEU A 288 -5.86 -7.00 -6.34
N ALA A 289 -5.55 -8.21 -6.80
CA ALA A 289 -4.25 -8.48 -7.43
C ALA A 289 -4.01 -7.60 -8.66
N ASN A 290 -2.77 -7.15 -8.82
CA ASN A 290 -2.32 -6.34 -9.96
C ASN A 290 -1.15 -7.02 -10.69
N PRO A 291 -1.04 -6.87 -12.02
CA PRO A 291 -1.96 -6.15 -12.92
C PRO A 291 -3.20 -6.96 -13.32
N VAL A 292 -3.21 -8.27 -13.06
CA VAL A 292 -4.32 -9.17 -13.39
C VAL A 292 -4.97 -9.64 -12.08
N PRO A 293 -6.29 -9.45 -11.91
CA PRO A 293 -6.99 -9.79 -10.67
C PRO A 293 -7.15 -11.31 -10.48
N GLU A 294 -7.55 -11.72 -9.27
CA GLU A 294 -7.87 -13.10 -8.92
C GLU A 294 -9.02 -13.68 -9.77
N ILE A 295 -9.91 -12.82 -10.25
CA ILE A 295 -10.94 -13.11 -11.26
C ILE A 295 -11.26 -11.84 -12.02
N MET A 296 -11.54 -11.92 -13.32
CA MET A 296 -12.01 -10.76 -14.08
C MET A 296 -13.45 -10.37 -13.66
N PRO A 297 -13.79 -9.07 -13.62
CA PRO A 297 -15.14 -8.63 -13.25
C PRO A 297 -16.26 -9.25 -14.09
N ASP A 298 -16.03 -9.45 -15.38
CA ASP A 298 -17.02 -10.06 -16.28
C ASP A 298 -17.28 -11.52 -15.92
N ASP A 299 -16.24 -12.28 -15.57
CA ASP A 299 -16.35 -13.67 -15.14
C ASP A 299 -17.06 -13.79 -13.78
N ALA A 300 -16.73 -12.92 -12.83
CA ALA A 300 -17.40 -12.86 -11.54
C ALA A 300 -18.89 -12.54 -11.68
N ARG A 301 -19.24 -11.56 -12.53
CA ARG A 301 -20.62 -11.16 -12.79
C ARG A 301 -21.41 -12.23 -13.55
N ALA A 302 -20.77 -12.93 -14.49
CA ALA A 302 -21.38 -14.05 -15.20
C ALA A 302 -21.68 -15.23 -14.25
N ALA A 303 -20.79 -15.48 -13.28
CA ALA A 303 -20.96 -16.53 -12.28
C ALA A 303 -22.00 -16.18 -11.20
N ARG A 304 -22.04 -14.91 -10.79
CA ARG A 304 -22.89 -14.43 -9.68
C ARG A 304 -23.39 -13.00 -9.97
N PRO A 305 -24.51 -12.85 -10.70
CA PRO A 305 -24.99 -11.55 -11.19
C PRO A 305 -25.28 -10.49 -10.11
N ASP A 306 -25.56 -10.95 -8.89
CA ASP A 306 -25.82 -10.16 -7.68
C ASP A 306 -24.55 -9.82 -6.88
N ALA A 307 -23.36 -10.25 -7.32
CA ALA A 307 -22.11 -9.91 -6.65
C ALA A 307 -21.76 -8.43 -6.80
N MET A 308 -21.33 -7.83 -5.69
CA MET A 308 -20.61 -6.56 -5.70
C MET A 308 -19.14 -6.87 -6.00
N ILE A 309 -18.56 -6.20 -6.99
CA ILE A 309 -17.22 -6.51 -7.49
C ILE A 309 -16.34 -5.27 -7.33
N CYS A 310 -15.16 -5.48 -6.75
CA CYS A 310 -14.09 -4.49 -6.59
C CYS A 310 -12.80 -5.01 -7.20
N THR A 311 -12.00 -4.13 -7.80
CA THR A 311 -10.64 -4.46 -8.27
C THR A 311 -9.65 -3.35 -7.91
N GLY A 312 -8.34 -3.61 -8.05
CA GLY A 312 -7.31 -2.57 -7.93
C GLY A 312 -7.18 -1.64 -9.14
N ARG A 313 -7.86 -1.96 -10.25
CA ARG A 313 -7.66 -1.31 -11.54
C ARG A 313 -8.61 -0.13 -11.76
N SER A 314 -8.12 0.91 -12.43
CA SER A 314 -8.85 2.15 -12.71
C SER A 314 -9.80 2.07 -13.90
N ASP A 315 -9.66 1.05 -14.75
CA ASP A 315 -10.53 0.84 -15.92
C ASP A 315 -11.81 0.05 -15.60
N PHE A 316 -11.99 -0.37 -14.34
CA PHE A 316 -13.21 -1.01 -13.85
C PHE A 316 -13.92 -0.17 -12.77
N PRO A 317 -15.25 -0.32 -12.60
CA PRO A 317 -15.97 0.28 -11.47
C PRO A 317 -15.44 -0.20 -10.12
N ASN A 318 -15.71 0.56 -9.06
CA ASN A 318 -15.36 0.25 -7.67
C ASN A 318 -13.87 -0.06 -7.46
N GLN A 319 -13.01 0.83 -7.97
CA GLN A 319 -11.58 0.73 -7.76
C GLN A 319 -11.25 0.86 -6.26
N VAL A 320 -10.60 -0.15 -5.71
CA VAL A 320 -10.02 -0.16 -4.37
C VAL A 320 -8.53 0.11 -4.53
N ASN A 321 -8.14 1.37 -4.37
CA ASN A 321 -6.76 1.80 -4.53
C ASN A 321 -6.36 2.72 -3.37
N ASN A 322 -5.21 2.41 -2.80
CA ASN A 322 -4.57 3.11 -1.69
C ASN A 322 -4.25 4.59 -1.99
N VAL A 323 -4.28 5.03 -3.26
CA VAL A 323 -4.25 6.46 -3.65
C VAL A 323 -5.33 7.31 -2.97
N LEU A 324 -6.46 6.71 -2.58
CA LEU A 324 -7.52 7.39 -1.85
C LEU A 324 -7.21 7.57 -0.34
N CYS A 325 -6.06 7.07 0.12
CA CYS A 325 -5.70 6.96 1.53
C CYS A 325 -4.42 7.72 1.86
N PHE A 326 -3.27 7.24 1.37
CA PHE A 326 -1.97 7.73 1.82
C PHE A 326 -1.77 9.25 1.68
N PRO A 327 -2.21 9.94 0.60
CA PRO A 327 -1.97 11.37 0.50
C PRO A 327 -2.65 12.13 1.65
N PHE A 328 -3.87 11.72 2.00
CA PHE A 328 -4.72 12.42 2.95
C PHE A 328 -4.38 12.08 4.40
N ILE A 329 -3.95 10.83 4.68
CA ILE A 329 -3.44 10.46 6.00
C ILE A 329 -2.21 11.29 6.35
N PHE A 330 -1.24 11.36 5.45
CA PHE A 330 -0.06 12.21 5.68
C PHE A 330 -0.42 13.69 5.74
N ARG A 331 -1.37 14.17 4.93
CA ARG A 331 -1.79 15.58 5.00
C ARG A 331 -2.26 15.93 6.41
N GLY A 332 -3.18 15.12 6.95
CA GLY A 332 -3.67 15.27 8.31
C GLY A 332 -2.56 15.18 9.35
N ALA A 333 -1.68 14.17 9.25
CA ALA A 333 -0.58 13.97 10.19
C ALA A 333 0.42 15.15 10.19
N LEU A 334 0.80 15.65 9.02
CA LEU A 334 1.74 16.76 8.87
C LEU A 334 1.14 18.09 9.32
N ASP A 335 -0.15 18.33 9.06
CA ASP A 335 -0.84 19.58 9.45
C ASP A 335 -0.92 19.79 10.95
N VAL A 336 -0.91 18.71 11.74
CA VAL A 336 -0.99 18.76 13.20
C VAL A 336 0.35 18.47 13.89
N GLY A 337 1.41 18.16 13.13
CA GLY A 337 2.71 17.76 13.68
C GLY A 337 2.63 16.50 14.54
N ALA A 338 1.93 15.47 14.05
CA ALA A 338 1.68 14.20 14.73
C ALA A 338 2.94 13.40 15.08
#